data_AF-A0A2V1DGZ8-F1
#
_entry.id   AF-A0A2V1DGZ8-F1
#
_cell.length_a   1.000
_cell.length_b   1.000
_cell.length_c   1.000
_cell.angle_alpha   90.00
_cell.angle_beta   90.00
_cell.angle_gamma   90.00
#
_symmetry.space_group_name_H-M   'P 1'
#
loop_
_entity.id
_entity.type
_entity.pdbx_description
1 polymer ?
#
loop_
_entity_poly.entity_id
_entity_poly.type
_entity_poly.pdbx_seq_one_letter_code
_entity_poly.pdbx_strand_id
1 'polypeptide(L)'
;MQTKAIFLEFRRKLAHSATLAYDIYYKGSKLQEDAVLKNAKTMNTRLQDRTDLCERLIPSYEVGCRRLTPGSGYLEALTAKNSTCVFDPIDRISKSGIVTKDGREHKLDAIICATGCDVSFRPAFPITGRHNKDLRDFWKDTPTHYLSVAVPGFPNYFIIGGPNSPISNGSLIYGLEAAIDYAFSCIKKLQEESIARLTVKIEPTEEFLEHRDALMQRMV
;
A
#
# COMPACT_ATOMS: atom_id res chain seq x y z
N MET A 1 35.68 -4.45 14.21
CA MET A 1 35.38 -3.19 13.46
C MET A 1 35.06 -3.45 11.98
N GLN A 2 35.82 -4.29 11.25
CA GLN A 2 35.56 -4.62 9.84
C GLN A 2 34.11 -5.06 9.53
N THR A 3 33.49 -5.87 10.38
CA THR A 3 32.10 -6.36 10.16
C THR A 3 31.06 -5.23 10.13
N LYS A 4 31.23 -4.16 10.92
CA LYS A 4 30.30 -3.01 10.93
C LYS A 4 30.39 -2.19 9.65
N ALA A 5 31.61 -1.96 9.15
CA ALA A 5 31.84 -1.21 7.92
C ALA A 5 31.29 -1.98 6.69
N ILE A 6 31.57 -3.28 6.62
CA ILE A 6 31.05 -4.16 5.56
C ILE A 6 29.52 -4.19 5.58
N PHE A 7 28.91 -4.33 6.76
CA PHE A 7 27.45 -4.32 6.88
C PHE A 7 26.83 -2.97 6.48
N LEU A 8 27.47 -1.86 6.85
CA LEU A 8 27.02 -0.53 6.44
C LEU A 8 27.09 -0.36 4.91
N GLU A 9 28.18 -0.80 4.28
CA GLU A 9 28.31 -0.77 2.83
C GLU A 9 27.24 -1.60 2.14
N PHE A 10 26.99 -2.81 2.64
CA PHE A 10 25.92 -3.69 2.14
C PHE A 10 24.54 -3.02 2.23
N ARG A 11 24.19 -2.44 3.39
CA ARG A 11 22.92 -1.71 3.57
C ARG A 11 22.79 -0.52 2.63
N ARG A 12 23.88 0.24 2.42
CA ARG A 12 23.90 1.37 1.48
C ARG A 12 23.67 0.91 0.05
N LYS A 13 24.30 -0.19 -0.36
CA LYS A 13 24.08 -0.80 -1.69
C LYS A 13 22.62 -1.20 -1.88
N LEU A 14 22.02 -1.90 -0.91
CA LEU A 14 20.61 -2.27 -0.97
C LEU A 14 19.67 -1.06 -1.09
N ALA A 15 19.87 -0.05 -0.23
CA ALA A 15 19.06 1.17 -0.26
C ALA A 15 19.21 1.91 -1.60
N HIS A 16 20.44 2.05 -2.10
CA HIS A 16 20.71 2.70 -3.38
C HIS A 16 20.06 1.96 -4.55
N SER A 17 20.17 0.63 -4.60
CA SER A 17 19.51 -0.17 -5.63
C SER A 17 17.98 -0.02 -5.61
N ALA A 18 17.36 0.06 -4.42
CA ALA A 18 15.93 0.31 -4.31
C ALA A 18 15.55 1.70 -4.84
N THR A 19 16.35 2.73 -4.55
CA THR A 19 16.13 4.09 -5.09
C THR A 19 16.33 4.16 -6.61
N LEU A 20 17.31 3.45 -7.17
CA LEU A 20 17.53 3.42 -8.63
C LEU A 20 16.33 2.82 -9.38
N ALA A 21 15.57 1.93 -8.74
CA ALA A 21 14.37 1.35 -9.34
C ALA A 21 13.17 2.31 -9.34
N TYR A 22 13.29 3.56 -8.85
CA TYR A 22 12.15 4.49 -8.76
C TYR A 22 11.51 4.79 -10.12
N ASP A 23 12.29 4.74 -11.21
CA ASP A 23 11.79 4.99 -12.56
C ASP A 23 10.72 3.98 -13.01
N ILE A 24 10.63 2.81 -12.36
CA ILE A 24 9.57 1.83 -12.59
C ILE A 24 8.18 2.40 -12.28
N TYR A 25 8.10 3.42 -11.42
CA TYR A 25 6.83 4.00 -11.00
C TYR A 25 6.33 5.10 -11.94
N TYR A 26 7.06 5.46 -13.00
CA TYR A 26 6.60 6.41 -14.01
C TYR A 26 5.95 5.69 -15.19
N LYS A 27 4.79 6.19 -15.61
CA LYS A 27 4.08 5.70 -16.80
C LYS A 27 4.94 5.91 -18.05
N GLY A 28 5.05 4.86 -18.87
CA GLY A 28 5.81 4.90 -20.13
C GLY A 28 7.32 5.01 -19.98
N SER A 29 7.88 4.84 -18.77
CA SER A 29 9.33 4.74 -18.63
C SER A 29 9.82 3.42 -19.25
N LYS A 30 11.05 3.42 -19.78
CA LYS A 30 11.63 2.21 -20.38
C LYS A 30 11.74 1.08 -19.36
N LEU A 31 12.13 1.42 -18.12
CA LEU A 31 12.22 0.45 -17.03
C LEU A 31 10.86 -0.18 -16.74
N GLN A 32 9.78 0.60 -16.86
CA GLN A 32 8.45 0.11 -16.59
C GLN A 32 7.90 -0.81 -17.69
N GLU A 33 8.05 -0.43 -18.95
CA GLU A 33 7.67 -1.28 -20.09
C GLU A 33 8.43 -2.62 -20.06
N ASP A 34 9.74 -2.57 -19.82
CA ASP A 34 10.57 -3.76 -19.71
C ASP A 34 10.17 -4.62 -18.50
N ALA A 35 9.79 -4.00 -17.38
CA ALA A 35 9.31 -4.71 -16.20
C ALA A 35 7.99 -5.45 -16.46
N VAL A 36 7.02 -4.82 -17.13
CA VAL A 36 5.75 -5.47 -17.50
C VAL A 36 6.01 -6.72 -18.34
N LEU A 37 6.79 -6.59 -19.41
CA LEU A 37 7.11 -7.71 -20.31
C LEU A 37 7.86 -8.84 -19.59
N LYS A 38 8.87 -8.48 -18.77
CA LYS A 38 9.69 -9.46 -18.05
C LYS A 38 8.89 -10.20 -16.97
N ASN A 39 8.02 -9.50 -16.23
CA ASN A 39 7.17 -10.13 -15.22
C ASN A 39 6.13 -11.04 -15.88
N ALA A 40 5.45 -10.58 -16.95
CA ALA A 40 4.48 -11.39 -17.68
C ALA A 40 5.11 -12.69 -18.22
N LYS A 41 6.28 -12.59 -18.86
CA LYS A 41 7.04 -13.76 -19.33
C LYS A 41 7.41 -14.71 -18.18
N THR A 42 7.88 -14.16 -17.06
CA THR A 42 8.27 -14.96 -15.89
C THR A 42 7.06 -15.68 -15.29
N MET A 43 5.92 -15.00 -15.18
CA MET A 43 4.67 -15.59 -14.68
C MET A 43 4.18 -16.71 -15.59
N ASN A 44 4.18 -16.49 -16.91
CA ASN A 44 3.80 -17.49 -17.91
C ASN A 44 4.65 -18.77 -17.79
N THR A 45 5.99 -18.64 -17.71
CA THR A 45 6.88 -19.78 -17.51
C THR A 45 6.63 -20.49 -16.18
N ARG A 46 6.44 -19.77 -15.06
CA ARG A 46 6.19 -20.38 -13.75
C ARG A 46 4.82 -21.05 -13.64
N LEU A 47 3.86 -20.61 -14.44
CA LEU A 47 2.56 -21.26 -14.59
C LEU A 47 2.59 -22.44 -15.58
N GLN A 48 3.77 -22.86 -16.04
CA GLN A 48 3.95 -24.00 -16.96
C GLN A 48 3.07 -23.88 -18.23
N ASP A 49 2.98 -22.66 -18.78
CA ASP A 49 2.22 -22.37 -20.00
C ASP A 49 0.71 -22.73 -19.92
N ARG A 50 0.15 -22.85 -18.71
CA ARG A 50 -1.29 -23.06 -18.46
C ARG A 50 -2.08 -21.83 -18.88
N THR A 51 -2.60 -21.84 -20.11
CA THR A 51 -3.31 -20.71 -20.73
C THR A 51 -4.50 -20.24 -19.90
N ASP A 52 -5.27 -21.17 -19.34
CA ASP A 52 -6.42 -20.88 -18.47
C ASP A 52 -6.06 -20.08 -17.21
N LEU A 53 -4.86 -20.29 -16.66
CA LEU A 53 -4.35 -19.53 -15.52
C LEU A 53 -3.66 -18.24 -15.95
N CYS A 54 -2.88 -18.29 -17.04
CA CYS A 54 -2.17 -17.13 -17.56
C CYS A 54 -3.10 -15.98 -17.92
N GLU A 55 -4.21 -16.26 -18.61
CA GLU A 55 -5.22 -15.27 -18.99
C GLU A 55 -5.89 -14.60 -17.79
N ARG A 56 -5.94 -15.29 -16.64
CA ARG A 56 -6.60 -14.81 -15.42
C ARG A 56 -5.66 -14.12 -14.44
N LEU A 57 -4.40 -14.56 -14.39
CA LEU A 57 -3.46 -14.17 -13.35
C LEU A 57 -2.39 -13.19 -13.82
N ILE A 58 -2.04 -13.18 -15.11
CA ILE A 58 -1.07 -12.22 -15.64
C ILE A 58 -1.77 -10.86 -15.77
N PRO A 59 -1.36 -9.83 -15.00
CA PRO A 59 -2.05 -8.55 -15.02
C PRO A 59 -1.93 -7.83 -16.36
N SER A 60 -3.00 -7.14 -16.75
CA SER A 60 -3.02 -6.21 -17.90
C SER A 60 -2.69 -4.76 -17.53
N TYR A 61 -2.29 -4.52 -16.28
CA TYR A 61 -1.96 -3.21 -15.73
C TYR A 61 -0.47 -3.13 -15.39
N GLU A 62 0.01 -1.91 -15.21
CA GLU A 62 1.40 -1.56 -14.96
C GLU A 62 1.96 -2.15 -13.65
N VAL A 63 3.25 -2.50 -13.65
CA VAL A 63 3.95 -3.01 -12.46
C VAL A 63 4.02 -1.93 -11.37
N GLY A 64 3.64 -2.26 -10.14
CA GLY A 64 3.66 -1.30 -9.03
C GLY A 64 2.33 -0.57 -8.79
N CYS A 65 1.38 -0.61 -9.74
CA CYS A 65 -0.02 -0.21 -9.52
C CYS A 65 -0.65 -0.98 -8.35
N ARG A 66 -0.18 -2.22 -8.16
CA ARG A 66 -0.33 -2.96 -6.91
C ARG A 66 1.04 -3.39 -6.41
N ARG A 67 1.17 -3.56 -5.10
CA ARG A 67 2.41 -4.07 -4.48
C ARG A 67 2.76 -5.43 -5.09
N LEU A 68 4.02 -5.58 -5.48
CA LEU A 68 4.52 -6.81 -6.09
C LEU A 68 4.30 -8.01 -5.16
N THR A 69 3.45 -8.90 -5.64
CA THR A 69 3.10 -10.21 -5.09
C THR A 69 2.91 -11.14 -6.29
N PRO A 70 3.15 -12.45 -6.21
CA PRO A 70 3.26 -13.26 -5.00
C PRO A 70 4.70 -13.69 -4.65
N GLY A 71 4.86 -14.27 -3.47
CA GLY A 71 6.15 -14.80 -3.01
C GLY A 71 6.61 -16.04 -3.78
N SER A 72 7.87 -16.43 -3.58
CA SER A 72 8.46 -17.64 -4.16
C SER A 72 7.58 -18.88 -3.90
N GLY A 73 7.31 -19.66 -4.94
CA GLY A 73 6.56 -20.92 -4.86
C GLY A 73 5.04 -20.77 -5.03
N TYR A 74 4.49 -19.55 -5.05
CA TYR A 74 3.04 -19.37 -5.17
C TYR A 74 2.51 -19.81 -6.54
N LEU A 75 3.13 -19.38 -7.65
CA LEU A 75 2.65 -19.71 -8.99
C LEU A 75 2.77 -21.22 -9.26
N GLU A 76 3.84 -21.83 -8.76
CA GLU A 76 4.06 -23.26 -8.82
C GLU A 76 3.04 -24.05 -7.98
N ALA A 77 2.58 -23.49 -6.85
CA ALA A 77 1.52 -24.09 -6.05
C ALA A 77 0.16 -24.07 -6.77
N LEU A 78 -0.10 -23.11 -7.66
CA LEU A 78 -1.33 -23.06 -8.46
C LEU A 78 -1.38 -24.13 -9.55
N THR A 79 -0.22 -24.64 -9.99
CA THR A 79 -0.12 -25.70 -11.01
C THR A 79 0.06 -27.10 -10.42
N ALA A 80 0.18 -27.21 -9.09
CA ALA A 80 0.35 -28.48 -8.40
C ALA A 80 -0.87 -29.40 -8.58
N LYS A 81 -0.63 -30.72 -8.63
CA LYS A 81 -1.68 -31.74 -8.86
C LYS A 81 -2.80 -31.75 -7.81
N ASN A 82 -2.52 -31.26 -6.60
CA ASN A 82 -3.45 -31.18 -5.48
C ASN A 82 -4.11 -29.79 -5.35
N SER A 83 -3.91 -28.91 -6.33
CA SER A 83 -4.47 -27.57 -6.36
C SER A 83 -5.48 -27.45 -7.50
N THR A 84 -6.56 -26.72 -7.25
CA THR A 84 -7.57 -26.41 -8.27
C THR A 84 -7.95 -24.95 -8.11
N CYS A 85 -7.70 -24.16 -9.15
CA CYS A 85 -8.14 -22.77 -9.19
C CYS A 85 -9.59 -22.70 -9.65
N VAL A 86 -10.45 -22.05 -8.86
CA VAL A 86 -11.87 -21.84 -9.16
C VAL A 86 -12.10 -20.34 -9.23
N PHE A 87 -12.60 -19.86 -10.37
CA PHE A 87 -12.82 -18.43 -10.63
C PHE A 87 -14.30 -18.04 -10.61
N ASP A 88 -15.20 -19.02 -10.54
CA ASP A 88 -16.63 -18.79 -10.45
C ASP A 88 -16.98 -18.07 -9.15
N PRO A 89 -17.84 -17.04 -9.17
CA PRO A 89 -18.23 -16.33 -7.97
C PRO A 89 -18.89 -17.28 -6.96
N ILE A 90 -18.61 -17.05 -5.68
CA ILE A 90 -19.27 -17.76 -4.59
C ILE A 90 -20.74 -17.32 -4.54
N ASP A 91 -21.66 -18.28 -4.47
CA ASP A 91 -23.08 -18.06 -4.19
C ASP A 91 -23.34 -18.10 -2.68
N ARG A 92 -22.96 -19.21 -2.04
CA ARG A 92 -23.16 -19.42 -0.60
C ARG A 92 -22.22 -20.47 -0.01
N ILE A 93 -22.11 -20.47 1.30
CA ILE A 93 -21.49 -21.55 2.08
C ILE A 93 -22.57 -22.57 2.46
N SER A 94 -22.31 -23.85 2.25
CA SER A 94 -23.16 -24.96 2.67
C SER A 94 -22.59 -25.64 3.92
N LYS A 95 -23.29 -26.66 4.44
CA LYS A 95 -22.76 -27.49 5.54
C LYS A 95 -21.53 -28.31 5.12
N SER A 96 -21.37 -28.57 3.82
CA SER A 96 -20.33 -29.44 3.26
C SER A 96 -19.20 -28.66 2.56
N GLY A 97 -19.34 -27.35 2.36
CA GLY A 97 -18.31 -26.53 1.71
C GLY A 97 -18.87 -25.28 1.05
N ILE A 98 -18.47 -25.01 -0.20
CA ILE A 98 -18.81 -23.78 -0.93
C ILE A 98 -19.59 -24.12 -2.20
N VAL A 99 -20.67 -23.39 -2.45
CA VAL A 99 -21.44 -23.45 -3.70
C VAL A 99 -21.10 -22.24 -4.55
N THR A 100 -20.67 -22.46 -5.79
CA THR A 100 -20.40 -21.43 -6.79
C THR A 100 -21.65 -21.13 -7.62
N LYS A 101 -21.66 -19.98 -8.31
CA LYS A 101 -22.84 -19.53 -9.08
C LYS A 101 -23.22 -20.39 -10.28
N ASP A 102 -22.30 -21.24 -10.75
CA ASP A 102 -22.58 -22.28 -11.76
C ASP A 102 -23.36 -23.48 -11.18
N GLY A 103 -23.64 -23.49 -9.87
CA GLY A 103 -24.37 -24.54 -9.17
C GLY A 103 -23.49 -25.68 -8.65
N ARG A 104 -22.17 -25.63 -8.89
CA ARG A 104 -21.24 -26.65 -8.40
C ARG A 104 -20.99 -26.50 -6.91
N GLU A 105 -20.98 -27.62 -6.19
CA GLU A 105 -20.58 -27.67 -4.79
C GLU A 105 -19.15 -28.21 -4.65
N HIS A 106 -18.28 -27.41 -4.05
CA HIS A 106 -16.93 -27.77 -3.65
C HIS A 106 -16.94 -28.22 -2.19
N LYS A 107 -16.80 -29.53 -1.96
CA LYS A 107 -16.74 -30.10 -0.61
C LYS A 107 -15.41 -29.80 0.04
N LEU A 108 -15.44 -29.27 1.26
CA LEU A 108 -14.26 -28.76 1.97
C LEU A 108 -14.36 -29.10 3.45
N ASP A 109 -13.24 -29.52 4.05
CA ASP A 109 -13.14 -29.73 5.50
C ASP A 109 -12.79 -28.44 6.25
N ALA A 110 -12.20 -27.47 5.55
CA ALA A 110 -11.80 -26.18 6.11
C ALA A 110 -11.90 -25.06 5.08
N ILE A 111 -12.20 -23.85 5.55
CA ILE A 111 -12.24 -22.62 4.74
C ILE A 111 -11.26 -21.62 5.35
N ILE A 112 -10.34 -21.10 4.54
CA ILE A 112 -9.38 -20.07 4.94
C ILE A 112 -9.78 -18.75 4.26
N CYS A 113 -10.16 -17.76 5.05
CA CYS A 113 -10.51 -16.42 4.56
C CYS A 113 -9.26 -15.55 4.42
N ALA A 114 -8.68 -15.51 3.23
CA ALA A 114 -7.55 -14.62 2.90
C ALA A 114 -8.03 -13.18 2.62
N THR A 115 -8.54 -12.49 3.65
CA THR A 115 -9.13 -11.15 3.53
C THR A 115 -8.09 -10.06 3.26
N GLY A 116 -8.51 -9.00 2.56
CA GLY A 116 -7.71 -7.78 2.38
C GLY A 116 -7.71 -6.87 3.61
N CYS A 117 -7.30 -5.62 3.41
CA CYS A 117 -7.23 -4.58 4.46
C CYS A 117 -8.15 -3.40 4.12
N ASP A 118 -8.66 -2.72 5.16
CA ASP A 118 -9.33 -1.42 5.01
C ASP A 118 -8.26 -0.32 4.76
N VAL A 119 -8.40 0.38 3.63
CA VAL A 119 -7.50 1.45 3.19
C VAL A 119 -8.16 2.84 3.25
N SER A 120 -9.29 2.96 3.93
CA SER A 120 -10.01 4.24 4.09
C SER A 120 -9.29 5.23 5.00
N PHE A 121 -8.36 4.75 5.85
CA PHE A 121 -7.72 5.50 6.93
C PHE A 121 -8.68 6.06 7.99
N ARG A 122 -9.98 5.73 7.94
CA ARG A 122 -10.95 6.21 8.93
C ARG A 122 -10.61 5.59 10.30
N PRO A 123 -10.44 6.40 11.37
CA PRO A 123 -10.16 5.87 12.70
C PRO A 123 -11.27 4.94 13.20
N ALA A 124 -10.90 3.91 13.96
CA ALA A 124 -11.85 2.97 14.54
C ALA A 124 -12.77 3.60 15.61
N PHE A 125 -12.39 4.76 16.14
CA PHE A 125 -13.10 5.48 17.19
C PHE A 125 -13.23 6.98 16.84
N PRO A 126 -14.20 7.71 17.43
CA PRO A 126 -14.36 9.14 17.17
C PRO A 126 -13.11 9.92 17.57
N ILE A 127 -12.62 10.76 16.66
CA ILE A 127 -11.58 11.77 16.95
C ILE A 127 -12.22 13.11 16.66
N THR A 128 -12.47 13.91 17.71
CA THR A 128 -13.23 15.15 17.59
C THR A 128 -12.29 16.36 17.49
N GLY A 129 -12.35 17.04 16.36
CA GLY A 129 -11.60 18.27 16.08
C GLY A 129 -12.39 19.52 16.47
N ARG A 130 -12.00 20.65 15.87
CA ARG A 130 -12.69 21.93 16.01
C ARG A 130 -14.14 21.83 15.49
N HIS A 131 -15.02 22.63 16.07
CA HIS A 131 -16.44 22.68 15.70
C HIS A 131 -17.16 21.32 15.82
N ASN A 132 -16.72 20.48 16.76
CA ASN A 132 -17.27 19.15 17.02
C ASN A 132 -17.25 18.20 15.80
N LYS A 133 -16.26 18.40 14.90
CA LYS A 133 -16.13 17.60 13.68
C LYS A 133 -15.44 16.27 13.99
N ASP A 134 -16.09 15.16 13.67
CA ASP A 134 -15.47 13.84 13.76
C ASP A 134 -14.57 13.58 12.55
N LEU A 135 -13.33 13.14 12.79
CA LEU A 135 -12.38 12.78 11.74
C LEU A 135 -12.90 11.66 10.84
N ARG A 136 -13.69 10.72 11.38
CA ARG A 136 -14.28 9.62 10.61
C ARG A 136 -15.22 10.13 9.54
N ASP A 137 -15.96 11.20 9.83
CA ASP A 137 -16.87 11.83 8.87
C ASP A 137 -16.11 12.78 7.95
N PHE A 138 -15.10 13.48 8.48
CA PHE A 138 -14.24 14.34 7.67
C PHE A 138 -13.49 13.57 6.57
N TRP A 139 -13.11 12.33 6.84
CA TRP A 139 -12.41 11.44 5.90
C TRP A 139 -13.33 10.43 5.20
N LYS A 140 -14.65 10.68 5.17
CA LYS A 140 -15.62 9.76 4.56
C LYS A 140 -15.35 9.52 3.07
N ASP A 141 -15.07 10.59 2.33
CA ASP A 141 -14.92 10.53 0.87
C ASP A 141 -13.43 10.50 0.48
N THR A 142 -12.65 11.46 0.97
CA THR A 142 -11.20 11.53 0.74
C THR A 142 -10.50 11.88 2.05
N PRO A 143 -9.45 11.15 2.44
CA PRO A 143 -8.76 11.44 3.68
C PRO A 143 -7.85 12.67 3.52
N THR A 144 -8.35 13.88 3.75
CA THR A 144 -7.56 15.14 3.70
C THR A 144 -6.49 15.18 4.79
N HIS A 145 -5.23 15.39 4.41
CA HIS A 145 -4.10 15.40 5.34
C HIS A 145 -2.96 16.25 4.78
N TYR A 146 -2.11 16.75 5.67
CA TYR A 146 -0.86 17.41 5.32
C TYR A 146 0.32 16.47 5.55
N LEU A 147 1.07 16.17 4.48
CA LEU A 147 2.28 15.34 4.49
C LEU A 147 2.14 13.97 5.20
N SER A 148 0.91 13.48 5.32
CA SER A 148 0.53 12.26 6.07
C SER A 148 0.76 12.35 7.59
N VAL A 149 1.02 13.55 8.12
CA VAL A 149 1.40 13.76 9.55
C VAL A 149 0.39 14.56 10.35
N ALA A 150 -0.42 15.41 9.72
CA ALA A 150 -1.37 16.29 10.40
C ALA A 150 -2.67 16.48 9.61
N VAL A 151 -3.71 16.96 10.29
CA VAL A 151 -5.04 17.17 9.68
C VAL A 151 -5.53 18.58 10.00
N PRO A 152 -5.95 19.37 9.00
CA PRO A 152 -6.47 20.72 9.25
C PRO A 152 -7.74 20.66 10.10
N GLY A 153 -7.82 21.51 11.13
CA GLY A 153 -8.95 21.55 12.05
C GLY A 153 -8.86 20.57 13.23
N PHE A 154 -7.79 19.77 13.31
CA PHE A 154 -7.50 18.87 14.42
C PHE A 154 -6.21 19.33 15.13
N PRO A 155 -6.30 20.31 16.05
CA PRO A 155 -5.13 20.87 16.71
C PRO A 155 -4.44 19.84 17.59
N ASN A 156 -3.10 19.90 17.64
CA ASN A 156 -2.22 19.02 18.41
C ASN A 156 -2.39 17.52 18.07
N TYR A 157 -2.99 17.20 16.92
CA TYR A 157 -3.15 15.84 16.43
C TYR A 157 -2.09 15.53 15.38
N PHE A 158 -1.20 14.60 15.71
CA PHE A 158 -0.18 14.08 14.81
C PHE A 158 -0.44 12.61 14.52
N ILE A 159 -0.27 12.19 13.27
CA ILE A 159 -0.45 10.81 12.81
C ILE A 159 0.86 10.30 12.26
N ILE A 160 1.19 9.05 12.60
CA ILE A 160 2.35 8.35 12.06
C ILE A 160 1.82 7.28 11.11
N GLY A 161 2.25 7.29 9.84
CA GLY A 161 1.69 6.39 8.84
C GLY A 161 0.30 6.79 8.34
N GLY A 162 0.03 8.10 8.25
CA GLY A 162 -1.26 8.62 7.78
C GLY A 162 -1.59 8.30 6.31
N PRO A 163 -2.68 8.87 5.77
CA PRO A 163 -3.09 8.59 4.40
C PRO A 163 -1.97 8.90 3.40
N ASN A 164 -1.81 8.06 2.36
CA ASN A 164 -0.67 8.01 1.43
C ASN A 164 0.71 7.58 2.01
N SER A 165 0.81 7.26 3.31
CA SER A 165 2.11 6.94 3.95
C SER A 165 2.56 5.47 3.98
N PRO A 166 1.79 4.40 3.67
CA PRO A 166 2.45 3.15 3.37
C PRO A 166 3.13 3.27 1.99
N ILE A 167 4.36 3.77 1.99
CA ILE A 167 5.16 3.91 0.78
C ILE A 167 5.69 2.55 0.31
N SER A 168 5.56 2.27 -0.98
CA SER A 168 6.12 1.09 -1.65
C SER A 168 7.41 1.40 -2.41
N ASN A 169 7.68 2.69 -2.65
CA ASN A 169 8.82 3.23 -3.40
C ASN A 169 10.03 3.56 -2.50
N GLY A 170 10.03 3.14 -1.24
CA GLY A 170 11.12 3.40 -0.29
C GLY A 170 10.97 2.64 1.02
N SER A 171 11.84 2.94 1.98
CA SER A 171 11.77 2.37 3.33
C SER A 171 10.63 3.02 4.13
N LEU A 172 9.59 2.25 4.44
CA LEU A 172 8.51 2.70 5.31
C LEU A 172 9.05 3.21 6.65
N ILE A 173 10.01 2.49 7.25
CA ILE A 173 10.61 2.85 8.55
C ILE A 173 11.16 4.28 8.53
N TYR A 174 11.86 4.64 7.46
CA TYR A 174 12.43 5.98 7.32
C TYR A 174 11.34 7.06 7.27
N GLY A 175 10.25 6.81 6.55
CA GLY A 175 9.10 7.71 6.52
C GLY A 175 8.44 7.88 7.89
N LEU A 176 8.31 6.79 8.65
CA LEU A 176 7.78 6.84 10.02
C LEU A 176 8.70 7.60 10.97
N GLU A 177 10.01 7.36 10.92
CA GLU A 177 11.02 8.08 11.71
C GLU A 177 10.97 9.59 11.42
N ALA A 178 10.92 9.98 10.13
CA ALA A 178 10.82 11.38 9.75
C ALA A 178 9.53 12.05 10.24
N ALA A 179 8.38 11.33 10.18
CA ALA A 179 7.12 11.82 10.72
C ALA A 179 7.16 12.00 12.25
N ILE A 180 7.82 11.08 12.96
CA ILE A 180 8.03 11.16 14.41
C ILE A 180 8.91 12.36 14.75
N ASP A 181 10.06 12.52 14.09
CA ASP A 181 10.99 13.64 14.31
C ASP A 181 10.32 15.00 14.05
N TYR A 182 9.47 15.08 13.01
CA TYR A 182 8.67 16.26 12.73
C TYR A 182 7.70 16.58 13.88
N ALA A 183 6.94 15.58 14.36
CA ALA A 183 6.01 15.75 15.47
C ALA A 183 6.73 16.21 16.75
N PHE A 184 7.88 15.61 17.09
CA PHE A 184 8.69 16.02 18.24
C PHE A 184 9.23 17.44 18.11
N SER A 185 9.64 17.85 16.90
CA SER A 185 10.08 19.22 16.63
C SER A 185 8.94 20.23 16.87
N CYS A 186 7.71 19.90 16.44
CA CYS A 186 6.54 20.71 16.74
C CYS A 186 6.22 20.76 18.24
N ILE A 187 6.26 19.62 18.94
CA ILE A 187 6.00 19.54 20.38
C ILE A 187 7.01 20.38 21.16
N LYS A 188 8.30 20.28 20.82
CA LYS A 188 9.36 21.08 21.43
C LYS A 188 9.07 22.58 21.29
N LYS A 189 8.71 23.03 20.09
CA LYS A 189 8.33 24.43 19.84
C LYS A 189 7.12 24.87 20.67
N LEU A 190 6.08 24.02 20.76
CA LEU A 190 4.90 24.30 21.59
C LEU A 190 5.29 24.55 23.05
N GLN A 191 6.19 23.73 23.59
CA GLN A 191 6.66 23.81 24.98
C GLN A 191 7.56 25.01 25.23
N GLU A 192 8.53 25.28 24.34
CA GLU A 192 9.51 26.36 24.51
C GLU A 192 8.91 27.75 24.32
N GLU A 193 7.88 27.88 23.46
CA GLU A 193 7.27 29.18 23.13
C GLU A 193 5.90 29.40 23.78
N SER A 194 5.50 28.53 24.72
CA SER A 194 4.21 28.64 25.42
C SER A 194 2.99 28.68 24.48
N ILE A 195 3.04 27.93 23.38
CA ILE A 195 1.96 27.84 22.41
C ILE A 195 1.00 26.72 22.85
N ALA A 196 -0.29 27.04 23.02
CA ALA A 196 -1.27 26.05 23.46
C ALA A 196 -1.72 25.07 22.36
N ARG A 197 -1.73 25.52 21.10
CA ARG A 197 -2.31 24.78 19.98
C ARG A 197 -1.55 25.02 18.69
N LEU A 198 -1.24 23.94 17.98
CA LEU A 198 -0.74 23.95 16.62
C LEU A 198 -1.69 23.15 15.74
N THR A 199 -2.08 23.72 14.61
CA THR A 199 -2.85 23.04 13.56
C THR A 199 -2.27 23.44 12.22
N VAL A 200 -2.25 22.51 11.27
CA VAL A 200 -1.99 22.87 9.89
C VAL A 200 -3.16 23.69 9.35
N LYS A 201 -2.85 24.63 8.45
CA LYS A 201 -3.83 25.43 7.71
C LYS A 201 -4.42 24.62 6.55
N ILE A 202 -5.62 24.96 6.11
CA ILE A 202 -6.28 24.23 5.02
C ILE A 202 -5.60 24.49 3.68
N GLU A 203 -5.17 25.73 3.43
CA GLU A 203 -4.57 26.17 2.16
C GLU A 203 -3.30 25.37 1.80
N PRO A 204 -2.24 25.27 2.65
CA PRO A 204 -1.09 24.43 2.34
C PRO A 204 -1.41 22.92 2.33
N THR A 205 -2.53 22.51 2.94
CA THR A 205 -2.99 21.13 2.85
C THR A 205 -3.53 20.83 1.46
N GLU A 206 -4.36 21.72 0.92
CA GLU A 206 -4.93 21.60 -0.43
C GLU A 206 -3.83 21.71 -1.50
N GLU A 207 -2.89 22.64 -1.36
CA GLU A 207 -1.73 22.77 -2.26
C GLU A 207 -0.90 21.47 -2.33
N PHE A 208 -0.67 20.82 -1.18
CA PHE A 208 0.03 19.54 -1.13
C PHE A 208 -0.75 18.44 -1.86
N LEU A 209 -2.07 18.36 -1.63
CA LEU A 209 -2.92 17.34 -2.25
C LEU A 209 -3.00 17.54 -3.77
N GLU A 210 -3.11 18.79 -4.24
CA GLU A 210 -3.08 19.12 -5.67
C GLU A 210 -1.74 18.74 -6.30
N HIS A 211 -0.62 19.07 -5.64
CA HIS A 211 0.71 18.68 -6.11
C HIS A 211 0.86 17.15 -6.21
N ARG A 212 0.42 16.43 -5.16
CA ARG A 212 0.38 14.96 -5.14
C ARG A 212 -0.45 14.43 -6.31
N ASP A 213 -1.67 14.94 -6.51
CA ASP A 213 -2.58 14.44 -7.54
C ASP A 213 -2.02 14.67 -8.94
N ALA A 214 -1.41 15.84 -9.19
CA ALA A 214 -0.71 16.14 -10.43
C ALA A 214 0.50 15.20 -10.66
N LEU A 215 1.23 14.85 -9.60
CA LEU A 215 2.31 13.86 -9.68
C LEU A 215 1.76 12.46 -10.02
N MET A 216 0.69 12.01 -9.34
CA MET A 216 0.09 10.69 -9.51
C MET A 216 -0.46 10.47 -10.92
N GLN A 217 -0.87 11.51 -11.65
CA GLN A 217 -1.25 11.38 -13.06
C GLN A 217 -0.13 10.78 -13.93
N ARG A 218 1.13 11.04 -13.58
CA ARG A 218 2.33 10.55 -14.28
C ARG A 218 2.85 9.22 -13.73
N MET A 219 2.36 8.79 -12.58
CA MET A 219 2.81 7.59 -11.89
C MET A 219 1.83 6.42 -12.11
N VAL A 220 2.32 5.20 -11.93
CA VAL A 220 1.56 3.94 -12.00
C VAL A 220 0.98 3.54 -10.65
#